data_AF-A0A955FVM5-F1
#
_entry.id   AF-A0A955FVM5-F1
#
_cell.length_a   1.000
_cell.length_b   1.000
_cell.length_c   1.000
_cell.angle_alpha   90.00
_cell.angle_beta   90.00
_cell.angle_gamma   90.00
#
_symmetry.space_group_name_H-M   'P 1'
#
loop_
_entity.id
_entity.type
_entity.pdbx_description
1 polymer ?
#
loop_
_entity_poly.entity_id
_entity_poly.type
_entity_poly.pdbx_seq_one_letter_code
_entity_poly.pdbx_strand_id
1 'polypeptide(L)'
;MTARFKTIFPQEFFEKPVFLRGLLLAGVYLVLIISQLFTYEKFYDVIAGLGLGGGKIVTGVLIGLLPLLEVAALPFLLSMNIPMAARSISRIAVVAAPSLWLLLYAVAIMQGADGVGAGLLGATVHTTLSWWLVLAVAALTACAVIVARELPRRKT
;
A
#
# COMPACT_ATOMS: atom_id res chain seq x y z
N MET A 1 -21.77 -8.41 -14.26
CA MET A 1 -20.83 -7.28 -14.27
C MET A 1 -21.19 -6.38 -15.45
N THR A 2 -21.73 -5.20 -15.18
CA THR A 2 -22.47 -4.33 -16.13
C THR A 2 -21.55 -3.78 -17.23
N ALA A 3 -22.03 -3.71 -18.49
CA ALA A 3 -21.26 -3.41 -19.70
C ALA A 3 -20.35 -2.16 -19.63
N ARG A 4 -20.66 -1.19 -18.77
CA ARG A 4 -19.85 0.03 -18.54
C ARG A 4 -18.51 -0.22 -17.84
N PHE A 5 -18.37 -1.30 -17.07
CA PHE A 5 -17.11 -1.58 -16.37
C PHE A 5 -16.02 -2.07 -17.36
N LYS A 6 -16.44 -2.81 -18.39
CA LYS A 6 -15.55 -3.30 -19.47
C LYS A 6 -15.06 -2.19 -20.41
N THR A 7 -15.69 -1.01 -20.42
CA THR A 7 -15.24 0.13 -21.24
C THR A 7 -14.22 1.00 -20.52
N ILE A 8 -14.17 0.97 -19.19
CA ILE A 8 -13.21 1.75 -18.38
C ILE A 8 -11.86 1.05 -18.34
N PHE A 9 -11.85 -0.28 -18.23
CA PHE A 9 -10.62 -1.07 -18.18
C PHE A 9 -10.39 -1.79 -19.51
N PRO A 10 -9.16 -1.76 -20.05
CA PRO A 10 -8.81 -2.51 -21.25
C PRO A 10 -9.17 -4.00 -21.14
N GLN A 11 -9.65 -4.59 -22.24
CA GLN A 11 -10.06 -6.01 -22.26
C GLN A 11 -8.92 -6.96 -21.86
N GLU A 12 -7.68 -6.58 -22.14
CA GLU A 12 -6.46 -7.30 -21.77
C GLU A 12 -6.34 -7.58 -20.25
N PHE A 13 -6.96 -6.76 -19.39
CA PHE A 13 -6.99 -6.99 -17.94
C PHE A 13 -7.77 -8.24 -17.55
N PHE A 14 -8.79 -8.59 -18.34
CA PHE A 14 -9.68 -9.71 -18.08
C PHE A 14 -9.25 -10.99 -18.80
N GLU A 15 -8.40 -10.87 -19.83
CA GLU A 15 -7.90 -12.03 -20.59
C GLU A 15 -6.69 -12.69 -19.96
N LYS A 16 -5.81 -11.92 -19.29
CA LYS A 16 -4.60 -12.47 -18.65
C LYS A 16 -4.69 -12.37 -17.13
N PRO A 17 -4.50 -13.48 -16.39
CA PRO A 17 -4.61 -13.49 -14.93
C PRO A 17 -3.60 -12.56 -14.25
N VAL A 18 -2.46 -12.27 -14.91
CA VAL A 18 -1.42 -11.39 -14.37
C VAL A 18 -1.89 -9.94 -14.25
N PHE A 19 -2.65 -9.43 -15.21
CA PHE A 19 -3.19 -8.07 -15.14
C PHE A 19 -4.33 -7.96 -14.13
N LEU A 20 -5.12 -9.03 -13.96
CA LEU A 20 -6.13 -9.11 -12.90
C LEU A 20 -5.49 -9.05 -11.51
N ARG A 21 -4.36 -9.77 -11.28
CA ARG A 21 -3.60 -9.68 -10.02
C ARG A 21 -3.14 -8.25 -9.73
N GLY A 22 -2.62 -7.56 -10.74
CA GLY A 22 -2.24 -6.15 -10.64
C GLY A 22 -3.41 -5.24 -10.28
N LEU A 23 -4.57 -5.44 -10.92
CA LEU A 23 -5.79 -4.68 -10.65
C LEU A 23 -6.33 -4.93 -9.23
N LEU A 24 -6.34 -6.18 -8.76
CA LEU A 24 -6.77 -6.50 -7.40
C LEU A 24 -5.85 -5.84 -6.36
N LEU A 25 -4.53 -5.90 -6.57
CA LEU A 25 -3.57 -5.24 -5.68
C LEU A 25 -3.71 -3.70 -5.73
N ALA A 26 -3.98 -3.13 -6.90
CA ALA A 26 -4.29 -1.70 -7.04
C ALA A 26 -5.55 -1.34 -6.23
N GLY A 27 -6.57 -2.20 -6.26
CA GLY A 27 -7.78 -2.03 -5.45
C GLY A 27 -7.49 -2.04 -3.95
N VAL A 28 -6.62 -2.95 -3.49
CA VAL A 28 -6.18 -2.97 -2.08
C VAL A 28 -5.50 -1.65 -1.72
N TYR A 29 -4.54 -1.18 -2.52
CA TYR A 29 -3.80 0.06 -2.25
C TYR A 29 -4.74 1.27 -2.28
N LEU A 30 -5.70 1.28 -3.21
CA LEU A 30 -6.70 2.33 -3.29
C LEU A 30 -7.54 2.41 -2.01
N VAL A 31 -7.97 1.26 -1.46
CA VAL A 31 -8.70 1.21 -0.19
C VAL A 31 -7.83 1.71 0.97
N LEU A 32 -6.55 1.34 1.02
CA LEU A 32 -5.61 1.82 2.05
C LEU A 32 -5.47 3.36 1.98
N ILE A 33 -5.12 3.89 0.82
CA ILE A 33 -4.92 5.33 0.58
C ILE A 33 -6.18 6.11 0.96
N ILE A 34 -7.35 5.67 0.47
CA ILE A 34 -8.62 6.35 0.73
C ILE A 34 -8.90 6.35 2.23
N SER A 35 -8.76 5.20 2.89
CA SER A 35 -9.03 5.08 4.34
C SER A 35 -8.07 5.95 5.18
N GLN A 36 -6.80 6.02 4.78
CA GLN A 36 -5.78 6.86 5.40
C GLN A 36 -6.06 8.35 5.18
N LEU A 37 -6.39 8.76 3.94
CA LEU A 37 -6.71 10.16 3.62
C LEU A 37 -7.97 10.66 4.32
N PHE A 38 -9.02 9.83 4.41
CA PHE A 38 -10.24 10.21 5.15
C PHE A 38 -10.00 10.44 6.64
N THR A 39 -8.96 9.83 7.20
CA THR A 39 -8.63 9.96 8.62
C THR A 39 -7.27 10.60 8.85
N TYR A 40 -6.81 11.39 7.87
CA TYR A 40 -5.46 11.95 7.87
C TYR A 40 -5.18 12.80 9.11
N GLU A 41 -6.17 13.56 9.60
CA GLU A 41 -6.06 14.37 10.82
C GLU A 41 -5.71 13.52 12.05
N LYS A 42 -6.32 12.34 12.17
CA LYS A 42 -6.09 11.40 13.28
C LYS A 42 -4.97 10.41 12.99
N PHE A 43 -4.51 10.33 11.75
CA PHE A 43 -3.48 9.41 11.33
C PHE A 43 -2.13 9.72 11.99
N TYR A 44 -1.88 11.01 12.29
CA TYR A 44 -0.72 11.41 13.09
C TYR A 44 -0.66 10.71 14.44
N ASP A 45 -1.77 10.72 15.20
CA ASP A 45 -1.82 10.11 16.52
C ASP A 45 -1.64 8.59 16.45
N VAL A 46 -2.14 7.97 15.38
CA VAL A 46 -1.96 6.53 15.15
C VAL A 46 -0.50 6.19 14.90
N ILE A 47 0.20 6.93 14.02
CA ILE A 47 1.63 6.69 13.75
C ILE A 47 2.51 7.09 14.94
N ALA A 48 2.15 8.15 15.68
CA ALA A 48 2.81 8.52 16.92
C ALA A 48 2.67 7.42 17.99
N GLY A 49 1.49 6.78 18.06
CA GLY A 49 1.18 5.68 18.95
C GLY A 49 1.98 4.39 18.69
N LEU A 50 2.64 4.28 17.54
CA LEU A 50 3.58 3.18 17.27
C LEU A 50 4.90 3.31 18.07
N GLY A 51 5.12 4.45 18.75
CA GLY A 51 6.27 4.63 19.64
C GLY A 51 7.62 4.58 18.92
N LEU A 52 7.67 4.97 17.65
CA LEU A 52 8.89 4.88 16.84
C LEU A 52 9.97 5.86 17.33
N GLY A 53 11.22 5.40 17.37
CA GLY A 53 12.37 6.24 17.68
C GLY A 53 12.47 7.44 16.72
N GLY A 54 12.76 8.63 17.28
CA GLY A 54 12.87 9.89 16.52
C GLY A 54 11.66 10.84 16.66
N GLY A 55 10.62 10.43 17.39
CA GLY A 55 9.55 11.31 17.86
C GLY A 55 8.78 12.02 16.73
N LYS A 56 8.38 13.27 16.97
CA LYS A 56 7.45 14.01 16.10
C LYS A 56 7.94 14.16 14.65
N ILE A 57 9.25 14.25 14.43
CA ILE A 57 9.83 14.43 13.09
C ILE A 57 9.63 13.16 12.25
N VAL A 58 9.99 12.00 12.81
CA VAL A 58 9.83 10.71 12.12
C VAL A 58 8.35 10.43 11.85
N THR A 59 7.47 10.67 12.83
CA THR A 59 6.01 10.56 12.63
C THR A 59 5.54 11.46 11.48
N GLY A 60 5.95 12.73 11.46
CA GLY A 60 5.58 13.70 10.42
C GLY A 60 6.01 13.28 9.00
N VAL A 61 7.19 12.67 8.88
CA VAL A 61 7.67 12.14 7.59
C VAL A 61 6.85 10.90 7.18
N LEU A 62 6.60 9.98 8.10
CA LEU A 62 5.89 8.72 7.81
C LEU A 62 4.44 8.94 7.38
N ILE A 63 3.71 9.89 7.99
CA ILE A 63 2.31 10.16 7.64
C ILE A 63 2.15 10.61 6.18
N GLY A 64 3.15 11.30 5.62
CA GLY A 64 3.14 11.71 4.22
C GLY A 64 3.72 10.64 3.31
N LEU A 65 4.81 10.00 3.73
CA LEU A 65 5.52 9.02 2.94
C LEU A 65 4.69 7.76 2.66
N LEU A 66 3.96 7.25 3.65
CA LEU A 66 3.17 6.01 3.51
C LEU A 66 2.08 6.15 2.42
N PRO A 67 1.13 7.11 2.50
CA PRO A 67 0.14 7.30 1.44
C PRO A 67 0.78 7.67 0.10
N LEU A 68 1.87 8.45 0.10
CA LEU A 68 2.55 8.85 -1.13
C LEU A 68 3.14 7.64 -1.87
N LEU A 69 3.76 6.69 -1.14
CA LEU A 69 4.27 5.46 -1.73
C LEU A 69 3.13 4.60 -2.27
N GLU A 70 2.00 4.50 -1.56
CA GLU A 70 0.84 3.75 -2.01
C GLU A 70 0.24 4.37 -3.29
N VAL A 71 0.12 5.71 -3.37
CA VAL A 71 -0.32 6.43 -4.57
C VAL A 71 0.67 6.24 -5.73
N ALA A 72 1.97 6.36 -5.45
CA ALA A 72 3.02 6.20 -6.44
C ALA A 72 3.08 4.77 -7.01
N ALA A 73 2.55 3.77 -6.31
CA ALA A 73 2.47 2.38 -6.78
C ALA A 73 1.35 2.14 -7.80
N LEU A 74 0.27 2.93 -7.77
CA LEU A 74 -0.91 2.73 -8.62
C LEU A 74 -0.62 2.75 -10.13
N PRO A 75 0.20 3.67 -10.69
CA PRO A 75 0.47 3.72 -12.12
C PRO A 75 1.07 2.41 -12.67
N PHE A 76 1.94 1.76 -11.91
CA PHE A 76 2.50 0.46 -12.28
C PHE A 76 1.44 -0.64 -12.21
N LEU A 77 0.68 -0.74 -11.11
CA LEU A 77 -0.32 -1.78 -10.91
C LEU A 77 -1.45 -1.72 -11.96
N LEU A 78 -1.85 -0.50 -12.32
CA LEU A 78 -2.85 -0.25 -13.36
C LEU A 78 -2.25 -0.24 -14.78
N SER A 79 -0.97 -0.60 -14.94
CA SER A 79 -0.29 -0.65 -16.24
C SER A 79 -0.51 0.61 -17.09
N MET A 80 -0.49 1.79 -16.45
CA MET A 80 -0.69 3.07 -17.13
C MET A 80 0.43 3.34 -18.14
N ASN A 81 0.10 4.09 -19.20
CA ASN A 81 1.09 4.52 -20.18
C ASN A 81 1.89 5.71 -19.62
N ILE A 82 3.03 5.42 -19.01
CA ILE A 82 3.94 6.40 -18.39
C ILE A 82 5.38 6.18 -18.87
N PRO A 83 6.26 7.20 -18.74
CA PRO A 83 7.68 7.07 -19.08
C PRO A 83 8.36 5.92 -18.34
N MET A 84 9.40 5.33 -18.94
CA MET A 84 10.08 4.15 -18.37
C MET A 84 10.68 4.44 -16.97
N ALA A 85 11.19 5.65 -16.75
CA ALA A 85 11.71 6.07 -15.45
C ALA A 85 10.60 6.11 -14.38
N ALA A 86 9.47 6.74 -14.69
CA ALA A 86 8.31 6.80 -13.79
C ALA A 86 7.74 5.40 -13.50
N ARG A 87 7.75 4.51 -14.50
CA ARG A 87 7.34 3.11 -14.31
C ARG A 87 8.26 2.37 -13.35
N SER A 88 9.57 2.56 -13.43
CA SER A 88 10.52 1.95 -12.50
C SER A 88 10.33 2.45 -11.07
N ILE A 89 10.15 3.76 -10.90
CA ILE A 89 9.86 4.36 -9.58
C ILE A 89 8.56 3.79 -9.00
N SER A 90 7.50 3.73 -9.82
CA SER A 90 6.22 3.17 -9.41
C SER A 90 6.31 1.69 -9.05
N ARG A 91 7.10 0.89 -9.79
CA ARG A 91 7.40 -0.50 -9.45
C ARG A 91 8.10 -0.65 -8.11
N ILE A 92 9.05 0.24 -7.80
CA ILE A 92 9.73 0.26 -6.50
C ILE A 92 8.71 0.59 -5.40
N ALA A 93 7.85 1.58 -5.63
CA ALA A 93 6.81 1.99 -4.68
C ALA A 93 5.84 0.86 -4.33
N VAL A 94 5.48 0.00 -5.30
CA VAL A 94 4.66 -1.21 -5.07
C VAL A 94 5.24 -2.08 -3.97
N VAL A 95 6.55 -2.31 -3.96
CA VAL A 95 7.19 -3.15 -2.94
C VAL A 95 7.53 -2.35 -1.68
N ALA A 96 7.95 -1.10 -1.84
CA ALA A 96 8.40 -0.25 -0.74
C ALA A 96 7.28 0.06 0.26
N ALA A 97 6.06 0.34 -0.20
CA ALA A 97 4.93 0.65 0.69
C ALA A 97 4.65 -0.45 1.73
N PRO A 98 4.37 -1.71 1.34
CA PRO A 98 4.07 -2.77 2.31
C PRO A 98 5.33 -3.22 3.07
N SER A 99 6.53 -3.10 2.47
CA SER A 99 7.78 -3.37 3.18
C SER A 99 8.02 -2.37 4.32
N LEU A 100 7.69 -1.09 4.10
CA LEU A 100 7.79 -0.07 5.14
C LEU A 100 6.80 -0.35 6.26
N TRP A 101 5.53 -0.65 5.95
CA TRP A 101 4.55 -1.08 6.95
C TRP A 101 5.03 -2.29 7.76
N LEU A 102 5.60 -3.30 7.09
CA LEU A 102 6.12 -4.50 7.75
C LEU A 102 7.23 -4.17 8.74
N LEU A 103 8.17 -3.29 8.33
CA LEU A 103 9.25 -2.83 9.19
C LEU A 103 8.72 -2.07 10.40
N LEU A 104 7.77 -1.14 10.19
CA LEU A 104 7.16 -0.35 11.27
C LEU A 104 6.49 -1.26 12.30
N TYR A 105 5.74 -2.27 11.86
CA TYR A 105 5.06 -3.20 12.77
C TYR A 105 6.02 -4.12 13.51
N ALA A 106 7.05 -4.63 12.84
CA ALA A 106 8.08 -5.43 13.50
C ALA A 106 8.77 -4.62 14.61
N VAL A 107 9.19 -3.39 14.30
CA VAL A 107 9.86 -2.48 15.23
C VAL A 107 8.94 -2.07 16.39
N ALA A 108 7.67 -1.78 16.12
CA ALA A 108 6.71 -1.39 17.15
C ALA A 108 6.40 -2.56 18.12
N ILE A 109 6.24 -3.78 17.61
CA ILE A 109 6.03 -4.97 18.46
C ILE A 109 7.27 -5.29 19.29
N MET A 110 8.48 -5.19 18.73
CA MET A 110 9.72 -5.41 19.47
C MET A 110 9.92 -4.42 20.61
N GLN A 111 9.34 -3.22 20.52
CA GLN A 111 9.38 -2.20 21.57
C GLN A 111 8.22 -2.32 22.58
N GLY A 112 7.32 -3.30 22.41
CA GLY A 112 6.14 -3.45 23.27
C GLY A 112 5.15 -2.29 23.14
N ALA A 113 5.01 -1.72 21.94
CA ALA A 113 4.07 -0.63 21.72
C ALA A 113 2.62 -1.12 21.86
N ASP A 114 1.92 -0.62 22.87
CA ASP A 114 0.48 -0.83 23.07
C ASP A 114 -0.32 0.23 22.29
N GLY A 115 -0.23 0.17 20.96
CA GLY A 115 -0.87 1.15 20.09
C GLY A 115 -2.40 0.99 20.02
N VAL A 116 -3.13 2.09 20.17
CA VAL A 116 -4.61 2.21 20.04
C VAL A 116 -5.10 1.90 18.61
N GLY A 117 -4.19 1.76 17.65
CA GLY A 117 -4.48 1.31 16.29
C GLY A 117 -3.19 1.09 15.50
N ALA A 118 -3.21 0.18 14.53
CA ALA A 118 -2.05 -0.11 13.71
C ALA A 118 -1.92 0.79 12.47
N GLY A 119 -2.96 1.54 12.10
CA GLY A 119 -2.89 2.57 11.06
C GLY A 119 -2.92 2.10 9.60
N LEU A 120 -2.93 0.78 9.32
CA LEU A 120 -2.97 0.28 7.94
C LEU A 120 -4.14 0.88 7.14
N LEU A 121 -5.33 0.94 7.76
CA LEU A 121 -6.56 1.51 7.22
C LEU A 121 -6.82 2.94 7.72
N GLY A 122 -5.76 3.67 8.08
CA GLY A 122 -5.86 4.94 8.79
C GLY A 122 -6.41 4.79 10.20
N ALA A 123 -7.01 5.87 10.72
CA ALA A 123 -7.75 5.84 11.98
C ALA A 123 -9.22 5.39 11.81
N THR A 124 -9.61 4.97 10.59
CA THR A 124 -11.00 4.56 10.29
C THR A 124 -11.33 3.23 10.95
N VAL A 125 -10.41 2.26 10.87
CA VAL A 125 -10.58 0.93 11.43
C VAL A 125 -9.54 0.71 12.52
N HIS A 126 -10.01 0.68 13.77
CA HIS A 126 -9.18 0.32 14.90
C HIS A 126 -8.78 -1.15 14.78
N THR A 127 -7.52 -1.36 14.40
CA THR A 127 -6.88 -2.67 14.32
C THR A 127 -5.83 -2.75 15.41
N THR A 128 -5.90 -3.79 16.23
CA THR A 128 -4.89 -3.99 17.28
C THR A 128 -3.55 -4.35 16.66
N LEU A 129 -2.49 -3.67 17.09
CA LEU A 129 -1.15 -4.01 16.69
C LEU A 129 -0.77 -5.36 17.32
N SER A 130 -0.63 -6.38 16.50
CA SER A 130 -0.32 -7.74 16.96
C SER A 130 0.32 -8.56 15.84
N TRP A 131 0.79 -9.76 16.17
CA TRP A 131 1.53 -10.64 15.25
C TRP A 131 0.71 -11.02 14.01
N TRP A 132 -0.62 -11.12 14.11
CA TRP A 132 -1.48 -11.42 12.96
C TRP A 132 -1.37 -10.35 11.87
N LEU A 133 -1.19 -9.09 12.27
CA LEU A 133 -1.09 -7.98 11.35
C LEU A 133 0.27 -7.96 10.64
N VAL A 134 1.34 -8.32 11.35
CA VAL A 134 2.67 -8.52 10.75
C VAL A 134 2.59 -9.59 9.66
N LEU A 135 1.91 -10.71 9.92
CA LEU A 135 1.72 -11.75 8.91
C LEU A 135 0.87 -11.27 7.73
N ALA A 136 -0.20 -10.51 7.98
CA ALA A 136 -1.04 -9.95 6.93
C ALA A 136 -0.25 -9.00 6.01
N VAL A 137 0.57 -8.11 6.59
CA VAL A 137 1.44 -7.20 5.81
C VAL A 137 2.61 -7.94 5.16
N ALA A 138 3.13 -9.01 5.77
CA ALA A 138 4.12 -9.87 5.13
C ALA A 138 3.55 -10.56 3.89
N ALA A 139 2.31 -11.07 3.99
CA ALA A 139 1.59 -11.62 2.84
C ALA A 139 1.33 -10.56 1.77
N LEU A 140 0.94 -9.34 2.16
CA LEU A 140 0.78 -8.21 1.22
C LEU A 140 2.10 -7.87 0.52
N THR A 141 3.21 -7.84 1.26
CA THR A 141 4.56 -7.65 0.71
C THR A 141 4.92 -8.75 -0.29
N ALA A 142 4.65 -10.02 0.04
CA ALA A 142 4.89 -11.13 -0.87
C ALA A 142 4.07 -11.00 -2.17
N CYS A 143 2.78 -10.67 -2.06
CA CYS A 143 1.92 -10.38 -3.21
C CYS A 143 2.48 -9.22 -4.05
N ALA A 144 2.92 -8.15 -3.41
CA ALA A 144 3.52 -6.99 -4.08
C ALA A 144 4.80 -7.37 -4.84
N VAL A 145 5.67 -8.20 -4.25
CA VAL A 145 6.89 -8.69 -4.91
C VAL A 145 6.56 -9.59 -6.11
N ILE A 146 5.59 -10.50 -5.97
CA ILE A 146 5.15 -11.38 -7.06
C ILE A 146 4.60 -10.54 -8.21
N VAL A 147 3.67 -9.63 -7.94
CA VAL A 147 3.08 -8.74 -8.97
C VAL A 147 4.16 -7.85 -9.60
N ALA A 148 5.05 -7.26 -8.81
CA ALA A 148 6.13 -6.44 -9.33
C ALA A 148 7.10 -7.22 -10.23
N ARG A 149 7.25 -8.53 -10.05
CA ARG A 149 8.07 -9.40 -10.90
C ARG A 149 7.33 -9.87 -12.15
N GLU A 150 6.08 -10.26 -12.01
CA GLU A 150 5.30 -10.90 -13.08
C GLU A 150 4.63 -9.92 -14.04
N LEU A 151 4.30 -8.70 -13.58
CA LEU A 151 3.49 -7.76 -14.38
C LEU A 151 4.27 -7.27 -15.62
N PRO A 152 3.89 -7.71 -16.83
CA PRO A 152 4.63 -7.37 -18.03
C PRO A 152 4.40 -5.91 -18.42
N ARG A 153 5.29 -5.39 -19.26
CA ARG A 153 5.02 -4.11 -19.93
C ARG A 153 3.92 -4.32 -20.95
N ARG A 154 2.79 -3.64 -20.74
CA ARG A 154 1.75 -3.50 -21.75
C ARG A 154 2.39 -2.85 -22.98
N LYS A 155 2.46 -3.59 -24.08
CA LYS A 155 2.80 -3.06 -25.40
C LYS A 155 1.52 -2.35 -25.86
N THR A 156 1.52 -1.02 -25.79
CA THR A 156 0.55 -0.20 -26.52
C THR A 156 0.73 -0.37 -28.00
#